data_AF-A0A6G9Y047-F1
#
_entry.id   AF-A0A6G9Y047-F1
#
_cell.length_a   1.000
_cell.length_b   1.000
_cell.length_c   1.000
_cell.angle_alpha   90.00
_cell.angle_beta   90.00
_cell.angle_gamma   90.00
#
_symmetry.space_group_name_H-M   'P 1'
#
loop_
_entity.id
_entity.type
_entity.pdbx_description
1 polymer ?
#
loop_
_entity_poly.entity_id
_entity_poly.type
_entity_poly.pdbx_seq_one_letter_code
_entity_poly.pdbx_strand_id
1 'polypeptide(L)'
;MADETDSDLIAGERRADLLRALSYVSTESQPDGSYVVNGDLPPEVAPPFIRAIMRVEAELLLHDAELVTVEGGEPRTPEERRTDAFVALVLRVDDRA
;
A
#
# COMPACT_ATOMS: atom_id res chain seq x y z
N MET A 1 13.68 -30.68 5.75
CA MET A 1 12.47 -31.05 6.50
C MET A 1 12.35 -30.14 7.72
N ALA A 2 11.76 -28.96 7.53
CA ALA A 2 11.12 -28.12 8.56
C ALA A 2 10.45 -26.94 7.82
N ASP A 3 9.17 -27.11 7.54
CA ASP A 3 8.15 -26.11 7.19
C ASP A 3 8.38 -25.16 6.01
N GLU A 4 8.02 -25.65 4.82
CA GLU A 4 7.40 -24.86 3.75
C GLU A 4 6.01 -24.36 4.21
N THR A 5 5.94 -23.59 5.30
CA THR A 5 4.81 -22.66 5.46
C THR A 5 5.12 -21.51 4.52
N ASP A 6 4.74 -21.69 3.26
CA ASP A 6 4.71 -20.69 2.21
C ASP A 6 4.16 -19.40 2.82
N SER A 7 5.07 -18.48 3.14
CA SER A 7 4.74 -17.38 4.02
C SER A 7 3.92 -16.42 3.18
N ASP A 8 2.59 -16.43 3.36
CA ASP A 8 1.61 -15.56 2.70
C ASP A 8 1.87 -14.09 3.09
N LEU A 9 2.97 -13.56 2.56
CA LEU A 9 3.49 -12.24 2.79
C LEU A 9 3.18 -11.36 1.60
N ILE A 10 2.63 -10.20 1.89
CA ILE A 10 2.42 -9.14 0.92
C ILE A 10 3.24 -7.95 1.40
N ALA A 11 4.14 -7.48 0.54
CA ALA A 11 5.10 -6.43 0.88
C ALA A 11 5.83 -6.71 2.21
N GLY A 12 6.22 -7.97 2.43
CA GLY A 12 6.98 -8.41 3.61
C GLY A 12 6.18 -8.55 4.91
N GLU A 13 4.86 -8.39 4.89
CA GLU A 13 3.99 -8.53 6.07
C GLU A 13 2.92 -9.60 5.82
N ARG A 14 2.43 -10.27 6.86
CA ARG A 14 1.42 -11.33 6.70
C ARG A 14 0.12 -10.78 6.14
N ARG A 15 -0.44 -11.44 5.13
CA ARG A 15 -1.74 -11.05 4.53
C ARG A 15 -2.84 -10.93 5.58
N ALA A 16 -2.88 -11.84 6.56
CA ALA A 16 -3.86 -11.80 7.64
C ALA A 16 -3.80 -10.51 8.47
N ASP A 17 -2.59 -9.99 8.74
CA ASP A 17 -2.41 -8.74 9.49
C ASP A 17 -2.85 -7.53 8.66
N LEU A 18 -2.58 -7.57 7.34
CA LEU A 18 -3.01 -6.52 6.42
C LEU A 18 -4.53 -6.51 6.23
N LEU A 19 -5.17 -7.67 6.09
CA LEU A 19 -6.63 -7.80 6.06
C LEU A 19 -7.28 -7.26 7.34
N ARG A 20 -6.68 -7.57 8.50
CA ARG A 20 -7.11 -7.00 9.77
C ARG A 20 -7.01 -5.48 9.76
N ALA A 21 -5.91 -4.91 9.27
CA ALA A 21 -5.74 -3.47 9.16
C ALA A 21 -6.77 -2.82 8.23
N LEU A 22 -7.06 -3.43 7.07
CA LEU A 22 -8.07 -2.93 6.13
C LEU A 22 -9.47 -2.89 6.71
N SER A 23 -9.78 -3.70 7.73
CA SER A 23 -11.08 -3.63 8.43
C SER A 23 -11.29 -2.33 9.23
N TYR A 24 -10.21 -1.57 9.49
CA TYR A 24 -10.26 -0.24 10.15
C TYR A 24 -10.24 0.92 9.15
N VAL A 25 -10.21 0.62 7.85
CA VAL A 25 -10.16 1.63 6.79
C VAL A 25 -11.55 1.81 6.19
N SER A 26 -11.97 3.06 6.02
CA SER A 26 -13.20 3.44 5.34
C SER A 26 -12.90 4.36 4.17
N THR A 27 -13.80 4.38 3.19
CA THR A 27 -13.73 5.29 2.05
C THR A 27 -14.97 6.18 2.02
N GLU A 28 -14.76 7.46 1.75
CA GLU A 28 -15.82 8.45 1.58
C GLU A 28 -15.72 9.06 0.18
N SER A 29 -16.79 8.95 -0.60
CA SER A 29 -16.86 9.57 -1.93
C SER A 29 -17.10 11.07 -1.80
N GLN A 30 -16.34 11.86 -2.55
CA GLN A 30 -16.52 13.30 -2.63
C GLN A 30 -17.37 13.71 -3.85
N PRO A 31 -17.98 14.92 -3.84
CA PRO A 31 -18.80 15.41 -4.95
C PRO A 31 -18.07 15.54 -6.30
N ASP A 32 -16.74 15.62 -6.28
CA ASP A 32 -15.89 15.69 -7.47
C ASP A 32 -15.51 14.31 -8.04
N GLY A 33 -16.01 13.22 -7.44
CA GLY A 33 -15.71 11.85 -7.84
C GLY A 33 -14.43 11.28 -7.24
N SER A 34 -13.70 12.04 -6.41
CA SER A 34 -12.57 11.52 -5.64
C SER A 34 -13.04 10.71 -4.42
N TYR A 35 -12.13 9.94 -3.82
CA TYR A 35 -12.38 9.23 -2.58
C TYR A 35 -11.38 9.67 -1.52
N VAL A 36 -11.85 9.89 -0.29
CA VAL A 36 -11.02 10.05 0.90
C VAL A 36 -10.89 8.69 1.57
N VAL A 37 -9.67 8.25 1.83
CA VAL A 37 -9.37 7.05 2.60
C VAL A 37 -9.10 7.47 4.05
N ASN A 38 -9.95 7.03 4.96
CA ASN A 38 -9.80 7.28 6.40
C ASN A 38 -9.44 5.97 7.11
N GLY A 39 -8.53 6.02 8.07
CA GLY A 39 -8.17 4.84 8.87
C GLY A 39 -7.86 5.23 10.30
N ASP A 40 -8.53 4.59 11.25
CA ASP A 40 -8.21 4.67 12.68
C ASP A 40 -7.64 3.33 13.13
N LEU A 41 -6.32 3.17 12.95
CA LEU A 41 -5.63 1.91 13.20
C LEU A 41 -5.18 1.83 14.66
N PRO A 42 -5.56 0.76 15.40
CA PRO A 42 -5.02 0.51 16.72
C PRO A 42 -3.48 0.37 16.69
N PRO A 43 -2.76 0.78 17.75
CA PRO A 43 -1.29 0.74 17.79
C PRO A 43 -0.67 -0.64 17.52
N GLU A 44 -1.39 -1.73 17.80
CA GLU A 44 -0.97 -3.10 17.53
C GLU A 44 -1.19 -3.54 16.07
N VAL A 45 -2.05 -2.84 15.32
CA VAL A 45 -2.41 -3.13 13.92
C VAL A 45 -1.66 -2.20 12.95
N ALA A 46 -1.40 -0.96 13.35
CA ALA A 46 -0.77 0.04 12.50
C ALA A 46 0.62 -0.34 11.97
N PRO A 47 1.57 -0.89 12.76
CA PRO A 47 2.96 -1.03 12.31
C PRO A 47 3.15 -1.95 11.09
N PRO A 48 2.56 -3.17 11.04
CA PRO A 48 2.63 -3.99 9.82
C PRO A 48 2.05 -3.27 8.60
N PHE A 49 0.88 -2.64 8.76
CA PHE A 49 0.21 -1.97 7.66
C PHE A 49 1.02 -0.80 7.09
N ILE A 50 1.54 0.07 7.96
CA ILE A 50 2.37 1.21 7.55
C ILE A 50 3.67 0.73 6.90
N ARG A 51 4.33 -0.32 7.43
CA ARG A 51 5.53 -0.86 6.80
C ARG A 51 5.25 -1.42 5.41
N ALA A 52 4.13 -2.12 5.22
CA ALA A 52 3.73 -2.62 3.91
C ALA A 52 3.52 -1.47 2.91
N ILE A 53 2.78 -0.42 3.30
CA ILE A 53 2.61 0.79 2.47
C ILE A 53 3.97 1.39 2.11
N MET A 54 4.85 1.60 3.09
CA MET A 54 6.17 2.18 2.86
C MET A 54 7.03 1.34 1.90
N ARG A 55 6.94 0.01 1.95
CA ARG A 55 7.67 -0.86 1.01
C ARG A 55 7.12 -0.73 -0.42
N VAL A 56 5.81 -0.71 -0.59
CA VAL A 56 5.20 -0.48 -1.91
C VAL A 56 5.51 0.93 -2.42
N GLU A 57 5.45 1.96 -1.56
CA GLU A 57 5.82 3.33 -1.89
C GLU A 57 7.29 3.41 -2.35
N ALA A 58 8.20 2.67 -1.72
CA ALA A 58 9.59 2.56 -2.14
C ALA A 58 9.76 1.87 -3.50
N GLU A 59 8.99 0.80 -3.78
CA GLU A 59 8.97 0.16 -5.10
C GLU A 59 8.54 1.15 -6.19
N LEU A 60 7.48 1.93 -5.93
CA LEU A 60 7.01 2.97 -6.85
C LEU A 60 8.03 4.10 -7.02
N LEU A 61 8.68 4.52 -5.94
CA LEU A 61 9.73 5.55 -5.99
C LEU A 61 10.91 5.11 -6.86
N LEU A 62 11.33 3.84 -6.76
CA LEU A 62 12.38 3.30 -7.61
C LEU A 62 11.95 3.27 -9.08
N HIS A 63 10.70 2.87 -9.36
CA HIS A 63 10.17 2.90 -10.72
C HIS A 63 10.07 4.33 -11.28
N ASP A 64 9.63 5.29 -10.46
CA ASP A 64 9.55 6.69 -10.86
C ASP A 64 10.89 7.28 -11.20
N ALA A 65 11.94 6.90 -10.46
CA ALA A 65 13.30 7.36 -10.71
C ALA A 65 13.78 6.98 -12.14
N GLU A 66 13.30 5.89 -12.72
CA GLU A 66 13.59 5.48 -14.10
C GLU A 66 12.92 6.40 -15.14
N LEU A 67 11.86 7.10 -14.74
CA LEU A 67 11.05 7.96 -15.62
C LEU A 67 11.41 9.45 -15.49
N VAL A 68 12.28 9.81 -14.54
CA VAL A 68 12.70 11.20 -14.34
C VAL A 68 13.52 11.68 -15.54
N THR A 69 13.09 12.80 -16.12
CA THR A 69 13.80 13.47 -17.21
C THR A 69 14.06 14.93 -16.86
N VAL A 70 14.99 15.56 -17.59
CA VAL A 70 15.33 16.98 -17.41
C VAL A 70 14.10 17.88 -17.60
N GLU A 71 13.21 17.52 -18.53
CA GLU A 71 12.04 18.34 -18.88
C GLU A 71 10.81 18.02 -18.02
N GLY A 72 10.64 16.76 -17.61
CA GLY A 72 9.45 16.27 -16.92
C GLY A 72 9.54 16.24 -15.39
N GLY A 73 10.75 16.16 -14.81
CA GLY A 73 10.91 16.01 -13.37
C GLY A 73 10.35 14.69 -12.82
N GLU A 74 9.84 14.70 -11.59
CA GLU A 74 9.18 13.53 -10.99
C GLU A 74 7.80 13.31 -11.63
N PRO A 75 7.46 12.06 -12.02
CA PRO A 75 6.20 11.75 -12.70
C PRO A 75 4.96 11.88 -11.82
N ARG A 76 5.14 11.85 -10.49
CA ARG A 76 4.07 11.97 -9.50
C ARG A 76 4.59 12.59 -8.20
N THR A 77 3.72 13.27 -7.49
CA THR A 77 3.97 13.83 -6.16
C THR A 77 4.08 12.72 -5.09
N PRO A 78 4.66 13.02 -3.91
CA PRO A 78 4.69 12.07 -2.80
C PRO A 78 3.30 11.58 -2.36
N GLU A 79 2.29 12.45 -2.40
CA GLU A 79 0.92 12.10 -2.01
C GLU A 79 0.24 11.16 -3.01
N GLU A 80 0.41 11.42 -4.31
CA GLU A 80 -0.04 10.52 -5.38
C GLU A 80 0.65 9.15 -5.26
N ARG A 81 1.97 9.11 -5.03
CA ARG A 81 2.71 7.86 -4.85
C ARG A 81 2.24 7.05 -3.65
N ARG A 82 1.92 7.72 -2.53
CA ARG A 82 1.36 7.08 -1.34
C ARG A 82 -0.03 6.51 -1.59
N THR A 83 -0.86 7.24 -2.35
CA THR A 83 -2.20 6.79 -2.73
C THR A 83 -2.13 5.57 -3.64
N ASP A 84 -1.26 5.61 -4.66
CA ASP A 84 -0.98 4.48 -5.54
C ASP A 84 -0.44 3.28 -4.76
N ALA A 85 0.45 3.51 -3.79
CA ALA A 85 0.98 2.44 -2.93
C ALA A 85 -0.12 1.78 -2.09
N PHE A 86 -1.06 2.55 -1.55
CA PHE A 86 -2.22 2.01 -0.83
C PHE A 86 -3.10 1.17 -1.76
N VAL A 87 -3.46 1.68 -2.94
CA VAL A 87 -4.27 0.95 -3.92
C VAL A 87 -3.59 -0.34 -4.36
N ALA A 88 -2.30 -0.28 -4.72
CA ALA A 88 -1.52 -1.44 -5.10
C ALA A 88 -1.43 -2.47 -3.96
N LEU A 89 -1.29 -2.04 -2.71
CA LEU A 89 -1.32 -2.93 -1.55
C LEU A 89 -2.68 -3.64 -1.42
N VAL A 90 -3.78 -2.91 -1.52
CA VAL A 90 -5.14 -3.49 -1.46
C VAL A 90 -5.33 -4.52 -2.57
N LEU A 91 -4.93 -4.22 -3.80
CA LEU A 91 -5.02 -5.15 -4.91
C LEU A 91 -4.19 -6.43 -4.67
N ARG A 92 -2.96 -6.31 -4.16
CA ARG A 92 -2.13 -7.48 -3.80
C ARG A 92 -2.75 -8.32 -2.68
N VAL A 93 -3.43 -7.68 -1.73
CA VAL A 93 -4.12 -8.35 -0.62
C VAL A 93 -5.41 -9.05 -1.08
N ASP A 94 -6.13 -8.49 -2.05
CA ASP A 94 -7.35 -9.09 -2.61
C ASP A 94 -7.07 -10.14 -3.69
N ASP A 95 -5.89 -10.11 -4.32
CA ASP A 95 -5.45 -11.11 -5.31
C ASP A 95 -5.35 -12.49 -4.67
N ARG A 96 -6.44 -13.26 -4.80
CA ARG A 96 -6.57 -14.66 -4.39
C ARG A 96 -6.12 -15.54 -5.55
N ALA A 97 -4.86 -15.98 -5.52
CA ALA A 97 -4.41 -17.12 -6.30
C ALA A 97 -4.91 -18.44 -5.68
#